data_AF-A0A847U159-F1
#
_entry.id   AF-A0A847U159-F1
#
_cell.length_a   1.000
_cell.length_b   1.000
_cell.length_c   1.000
_cell.angle_alpha   90.00
_cell.angle_beta   90.00
_cell.angle_gamma   90.00
#
_symmetry.space_group_name_H-M   'P 1'
#
loop_
_entity.id
_entity.type
_entity.pdbx_description
1 polymer ?
#
loop_
_entity_poly.entity_id
_entity_poly.type
_entity_poly.pdbx_seq_one_letter_code
_entity_poly.pdbx_strand_id
1 'polypeptide(L)' 'MQAALAALPETQTVAFGLLMFLGGMAVPTRYGMERVEGFGRAVASKLPYQPPPGQDEQQAMADAVDGGEG' A
#
# COMPACT_ATOMS: atom_id res chain seq x y z
N MET A 1 10.20 36.12 -18.10
CA MET A 1 9.29 35.56 -17.07
C MET A 1 8.00 34.98 -17.67
N GLN A 2 7.99 34.43 -18.89
CA GLN A 2 6.75 34.03 -19.57
C GLN A 2 6.60 32.50 -19.77
N ALA A 3 7.66 31.72 -19.47
CA ALA A 3 7.65 30.26 -19.61
C ALA A 3 7.01 29.50 -18.43
N ALA A 4 6.87 30.14 -17.26
CA ALA A 4 6.32 29.50 -16.06
C ALA A 4 4.77 29.40 -16.05
N LEU A 5 4.10 30.12 -16.96
CA LEU A 5 2.64 30.08 -17.10
C LEU A 5 2.15 29.01 -18.08
N ALA A 6 3.06 28.28 -18.74
CA ALA A 6 2.75 27.46 -19.91
C ALA A 6 2.02 26.13 -19.63
N ALA A 7 1.75 25.78 -18.37
CA ALA A 7 0.95 24.61 -18.03
C ALA A 7 0.40 24.74 -16.61
N LEU A 8 -0.58 25.64 -16.41
CA LEU A 8 -1.36 25.56 -15.19
C LEU A 8 -2.21 24.28 -15.25
N PRO A 9 -2.20 23.44 -14.20
CA PRO A 9 -3.02 22.25 -14.16
C PRO A 9 -4.49 22.62 -14.31
N GLU A 10 -5.24 21.77 -15.00
CA GLU A 10 -6.68 21.93 -15.17
C GLU A 10 -7.36 22.10 -13.79
N THR A 11 -8.40 22.93 -13.71
CA THR A 11 -9.13 23.19 -12.46
C THR A 11 -9.59 21.89 -11.78
N GLN A 12 -9.95 20.86 -12.56
CA GLN A 12 -10.32 19.55 -12.04
C GLN A 12 -9.17 18.85 -11.31
N THR A 13 -7.95 18.93 -11.84
CA THR A 13 -6.75 18.35 -11.21
C THR A 13 -6.43 19.05 -9.89
N VAL A 14 -6.56 20.37 -9.85
CA VAL A 14 -6.36 21.16 -8.61
C VAL A 14 -7.43 20.81 -7.58
N ALA A 15 -8.70 20.77 -7.98
CA ALA A 15 -9.81 20.40 -7.11
C ALA A 15 -9.65 18.97 -6.56
N PHE A 16 -9.25 18.02 -7.39
CA PHE A 16 -8.96 16.66 -6.97
C PHE A 16 -7.81 16.59 -5.96
N GLY A 17 -6.71 17.31 -6.23
CA GLY A 17 -5.59 17.41 -5.31
C GLY A 17 -5.98 17.99 -3.95
N LEU A 18 -6.79 19.05 -3.95
CA LEU A 18 -7.32 19.66 -2.72
C LEU A 18 -8.20 18.69 -1.93
N LEU A 19 -9.07 17.94 -2.61
CA LEU A 19 -9.92 16.94 -1.97
C LEU A 19 -9.10 15.83 -1.31
N MET A 20 -8.09 15.30 -2.02
CA MET A 20 -7.19 14.27 -1.46
C MET A 20 -6.39 14.81 -0.28
N PHE A 21 -5.90 16.05 -0.36
CA PHE A 21 -5.15 16.68 0.74
C PHE A 21 -6.01 16.90 1.99
N LEU A 22 -7.19 17.50 1.83
CA LEU A 22 -8.12 17.72 2.93
C LEU A 22 -8.63 16.39 3.52
N GLY A 23 -8.94 15.41 2.66
CA GLY A 23 -9.29 14.06 3.08
C GLY A 23 -8.18 13.38 3.88
N GLY A 24 -6.92 13.53 3.44
CA GLY A 24 -5.75 13.02 4.16
C GLY A 24 -5.53 13.68 5.52
N MET A 25 -5.77 14.99 5.65
CA MET A 25 -5.70 15.68 6.93
C MET A 25 -6.84 15.33 7.88
N ALA A 26 -8.02 14.98 7.34
CA ALA A 26 -9.18 14.60 8.14
C ALA A 26 -9.05 13.20 8.77
N VAL A 27 -8.14 12.35 8.26
CA VAL A 27 -7.91 11.01 8.79
C VAL A 27 -6.77 11.04 9.82
N PRO A 28 -7.02 10.66 11.08
CA PRO A 28 -5.94 10.47 12.05
C PRO A 28 -4.94 9.44 11.54
N THR A 29 -3.66 9.80 11.47
CA THR A 29 -2.61 8.95 10.86
C THR A 29 -2.59 7.54 11.42
N ARG A 30 -2.72 7.40 12.75
CA ARG A 30 -2.80 6.10 13.45
C ARG A 30 -3.97 5.25 12.95
N TYR A 31 -5.16 5.84 12.85
CA TYR A 31 -6.36 5.15 12.39
C TYR A 31 -6.22 4.70 10.93
N GLY A 32 -5.65 5.55 10.07
CA GLY A 32 -5.40 5.20 8.67
C GLY A 32 -4.45 4.02 8.52
N MET A 33 -3.34 4.02 9.26
CA MET A 33 -2.35 2.95 9.24
C MET A 33 -2.95 1.61 9.68
N GLU A 34 -3.69 1.58 10.79
CA GLU A 34 -4.34 0.35 11.28
C GLU A 34 -5.29 -0.26 10.24
N ARG A 35 -6.02 0.58 9.50
CA ARG A 35 -6.93 0.12 8.44
C ARG A 35 -6.18 -0.44 7.24
N VAL A 36 -5.08 0.19 6.83
CA VAL A 36 -4.24 -0.29 5.72
C VAL A 36 -3.57 -1.61 6.08
N GLU A 37 -3.01 -1.73 7.29
CA GLU A 37 -2.40 -2.97 7.77
C GLU A 37 -3.44 -4.10 7.88
N GLY A 38 -4.62 -3.81 8.44
CA GLY A 38 -5.70 -4.78 8.56
C GLY A 38 -6.22 -5.25 7.19
N PHE A 39 -6.38 -4.33 6.25
CA PHE A 39 -6.74 -4.66 4.87
C PHE A 39 -5.65 -5.51 4.21
N GLY A 40 -4.38 -5.14 4.35
CA GLY A 40 -3.25 -5.90 3.81
C GLY A 40 -3.21 -7.34 4.33
N ARG A 41 -3.37 -7.55 5.65
CA ARG A 41 -3.47 -8.88 6.24
C ARG A 41 -4.66 -9.67 5.70
N ALA A 42 -5.82 -9.03 5.55
CA ALA A 42 -7.02 -9.68 5.01
C ALA A 42 -6.83 -10.12 3.55
N VAL A 43 -6.24 -9.28 2.71
CA VAL A 43 -5.93 -9.62 1.32
C VAL A 43 -4.87 -10.72 1.24
N ALA A 44 -3.78 -10.60 2.00
CA ALA A 44 -2.72 -11.61 2.05
C ALA A 44 -3.26 -12.98 2.48
N SER A 45 -4.22 -13.03 3.40
CA SER A 45 -4.87 -14.29 3.84
C SER A 45 -5.65 -15.01 2.73
N LYS A 46 -5.93 -14.33 1.62
CA LYS A 46 -6.67 -14.88 0.47
C LYS A 46 -5.76 -15.29 -0.68
N LEU A 47 -4.48 -14.96 -0.64
CA LEU A 47 -3.54 -15.37 -1.67
C LEU A 47 -3.23 -16.86 -1.51
N PRO A 48 -3.31 -17.68 -2.58
CA PRO A 48 -2.90 -19.06 -2.51
C PRO A 48 -1.39 -19.10 -2.23
N TYR A 49 -1.02 -19.73 -1.12
CA TYR A 49 0.38 -19.99 -0.81
C TYR A 49 0.87 -21.09 -1.73
N GLN A 50 1.95 -20.82 -2.47
CA GLN A 50 2.58 -21.81 -3.33
C GLN A 50 3.99 -22.08 -2.80
N PRO A 51 4.22 -23.27 -2.21
CA PRO A 51 5.54 -23.59 -1.68
C PRO A 51 6.58 -23.67 -2.81
N PRO A 52 7.86 -23.36 -2.53
CA PRO A 52 8.94 -23.56 -3.48
C PRO A 52 8.99 -25.02 -3.97
N PRO A 53 9.42 -25.29 -5.22
CA PRO A 53 9.51 -26.65 -5.74
C PRO A 53 10.41 -27.52 -4.87
N GLY A 54 9.89 -28.65 -4.38
CA GLY A 54 10.64 -29.60 -3.55
C GLY A 54 10.60 -29.34 -2.04
N GLN A 55 9.81 -28.36 -1.57
CA GLN A 55 9.52 -28.16 -0.14
C GLN A 55 8.06 -28.48 0.17
N ASP A 56 7.84 -29.15 1.31
CA ASP A 56 6.50 -29.33 1.87
C ASP A 56 5.96 -28.00 2.40
N GLU A 57 4.64 -27.80 2.31
CA GLU A 57 3.96 -26.55 2.62
C GLU A 57 4.25 -26.02 4.04
N GLN A 58 4.33 -26.93 5.01
CA GLN A 58 4.63 -26.61 6.41
C GLN A 58 6.10 -26.19 6.62
N GLN A 59 7.01 -26.77 5.86
CA GLN A 59 8.44 -26.49 5.95
C GLN A 59 8.75 -25.13 5.28
N ALA A 60 8.13 -24.88 4.12
CA ALA A 60 8.24 -23.61 3.42
C ALA A 60 7.63 -22.44 4.21
N MET A 61 6.54 -22.68 4.95
CA MET A 61 5.93 -21.66 5.81
C MET A 61 6.79 -21.36 7.05
N ALA A 62 7.42 -22.38 7.64
CA ALA A 62 8.37 -22.18 8.74
C ALA A 62 9.57 -21.33 8.30
N ASP A 63 10.19 -21.68 7.16
CA ASP A 63 11.32 -20.93 6.60
C ASP A 63 10.97 -19.47 6.26
N ALA A 64 9.73 -19.22 5.81
CA ALA A 64 9.24 -17.87 5.51
C ALA A 64 8.97 -17.01 6.76
N VAL A 65 8.66 -17.63 7.90
CA VAL A 65 8.40 -16.95 9.18
C VAL A 65 9.69 -16.70 9.96
N ASP A 66 10.64 -17.64 9.90
CA ASP A 66 11.95 -17.54 10.57
C ASP A 66 12.93 -16.60 9.85
N GLY A 67 12.55 -16.08 8.67
CA GLY A 67 13.21 -14.90 8.10
C GLY A 67 14.59 -15.17 7.51
N GLY A 68 14.74 -16.22 6.69
CA GLY A 68 15.82 -16.31 5.69
C GLY A 68 17.23 -15.94 6.16
N GLU A 69 17.61 -16.33 7.39
CA GLU A 69 18.99 -16.25 7.84
C GLU A 69 19.74 -17.50 7.36
N GLY A 70 20.33 -17.39 6.17
CA GLY A 70 21.25 -18.35 5.57
C GLY A 70 22.25 -17.67 4.66
#